data_AF-A0A2I0HUT5-F1
#
_entry.id   AF-A0A2I0HUT5-F1
#
_cell.length_a   1.000
_cell.length_b   1.000
_cell.length_c   1.000
_cell.angle_alpha   90.00
_cell.angle_beta   90.00
_cell.angle_gamma   90.00
#
_symmetry.space_group_name_H-M   'P 1'
#
loop_
_entity.id
_entity.type
_entity.pdbx_description
1 polymer ?
#
loop_
_entity_poly.entity_id
_entity_poly.type
_entity_poly.pdbx_seq_one_letter_code
_entity_poly.pdbx_strand_id
1 'polypeptide(L)'
;MVVCWLLGNGCLFSWNSMLTIEDYYAYLFPDYHPSRVLTLVYQPFALITLAILVYHEAKINTRRRNLFGYTLFFISSLLVLVLDLATSGKGGIGTFIGICVISAAFGVADAHVQGGMIGDLSFMLSDFVQSFAAGLAASGALTSGLRLITRAAFEDSKDGLRKGAILFFAISSFFELLCVLLYAFVFPKLPIVKYYRSKAASEGSKTVSADLAAGGIQVLQGAEAEDESKRMKRLSNKELLMQNIDYALDLFCIYVLTLSIFPGFLSEDTGSHSLGSW
;
A
#
# COMPACT_ATOMS: atom_id res chain seq x y z
N MET A 1 16.17 8.71 -0.63
CA MET A 1 15.13 9.42 0.14
C MET A 1 13.92 9.74 -0.72
N VAL A 2 13.96 10.70 -1.66
CA VAL A 2 12.78 11.04 -2.50
C VAL A 2 12.10 9.82 -3.14
N VAL A 3 12.88 8.89 -3.71
CA VAL A 3 12.32 7.65 -4.29
C VAL A 3 11.57 6.81 -3.23
N CYS A 4 12.11 6.68 -2.02
CA CYS A 4 11.46 5.95 -0.92
C CYS A 4 10.19 6.67 -0.46
N TRP A 5 10.20 7.99 -0.40
CA TRP A 5 9.02 8.79 -0.08
C TRP A 5 7.92 8.62 -1.15
N LEU A 6 8.25 8.64 -2.43
CA LEU A 6 7.30 8.41 -3.53
C LEU A 6 6.72 6.99 -3.49
N LEU A 7 7.57 5.99 -3.27
CA LEU A 7 7.17 4.59 -3.10
C LEU A 7 6.27 4.40 -1.86
N GLY A 8 6.58 5.08 -0.76
CA GLY A 8 5.76 5.11 0.45
C GLY A 8 4.38 5.71 0.21
N ASN A 9 4.30 6.80 -0.57
CA ASN A 9 3.02 7.36 -0.97
C ASN A 9 2.19 6.34 -1.75
N GLY A 10 2.78 5.67 -2.74
CA GLY A 10 2.05 4.72 -3.61
C GLY A 10 1.48 3.53 -2.86
N CYS A 11 2.09 3.14 -1.73
CA CYS A 11 1.58 2.05 -0.92
C CYS A 11 0.19 2.33 -0.31
N LEU A 12 -0.19 3.60 -0.11
CA LEU A 12 -1.50 3.98 0.45
C LEU A 12 -2.30 4.92 -0.45
N PHE A 13 -1.71 5.45 -1.53
CA PHE A 13 -2.38 6.42 -2.40
C PHE A 13 -3.66 5.85 -2.99
N SER A 14 -3.60 4.64 -3.57
CA SER A 14 -4.75 3.93 -4.13
C SER A 14 -5.85 3.60 -3.11
N TRP A 15 -5.48 3.06 -1.95
CA TRP A 15 -6.44 2.78 -0.87
C TRP A 15 -7.11 4.06 -0.35
N ASN A 16 -6.30 5.10 -0.05
CA ASN A 16 -6.82 6.39 0.38
C ASN A 16 -7.67 7.04 -0.70
N SER A 17 -7.35 6.87 -1.99
CA SER A 17 -8.19 7.33 -3.10
C SER A 17 -9.59 6.74 -3.02
N MET A 18 -9.67 5.42 -2.76
CA MET A 18 -10.95 4.72 -2.67
C MET A 18 -11.77 5.18 -1.47
N LEU A 19 -11.15 5.39 -0.32
CA LEU A 19 -11.88 5.88 0.85
C LEU A 19 -12.29 7.35 0.72
N THR A 20 -11.46 8.18 0.06
CA THR A 20 -11.68 9.63 0.00
C THR A 20 -12.84 10.02 -0.92
N ILE A 21 -13.15 9.19 -1.92
CA ILE A 21 -14.31 9.42 -2.80
C ILE A 21 -15.58 8.70 -2.31
N GLU A 22 -15.71 8.51 -0.99
CA GLU A 22 -16.84 7.85 -0.35
C GLU A 22 -18.19 8.40 -0.80
N ASP A 23 -18.31 9.71 -0.98
CA ASP A 23 -19.55 10.36 -1.37
C ASP A 23 -20.05 9.91 -2.75
N TYR A 24 -19.15 9.57 -3.67
CA TYR A 24 -19.51 8.93 -4.93
C TYR A 24 -20.01 7.50 -4.71
N TYR A 25 -19.37 6.73 -3.84
CA TYR A 25 -19.82 5.38 -3.54
C TYR A 25 -21.15 5.35 -2.76
N ALA A 26 -21.36 6.28 -1.83
CA ALA A 26 -22.61 6.43 -1.10
C ALA A 26 -23.77 6.80 -2.06
N TYR A 27 -23.49 7.64 -3.06
CA TYR A 27 -24.45 7.94 -4.13
C TYR A 27 -24.80 6.70 -4.97
N LEU A 28 -23.81 5.86 -5.31
CA LEU A 28 -24.04 4.65 -6.12
C LEU A 28 -24.63 3.47 -5.34
N PHE A 29 -24.33 3.36 -4.05
CA PHE A 29 -24.61 2.20 -3.20
C PHE A 29 -25.22 2.60 -1.85
N PRO A 30 -26.37 3.30 -1.83
CA PRO A 30 -26.93 3.86 -0.61
C PRO A 30 -27.26 2.80 0.46
N ASP A 31 -27.66 1.60 0.05
CA ASP A 31 -28.08 0.52 0.95
C ASP A 31 -26.91 -0.39 1.44
N TYR A 32 -25.68 -0.14 1.00
CA TYR A 32 -24.56 -1.08 1.19
C TYR A 32 -23.44 -0.59 2.12
N HIS A 33 -23.56 0.62 2.69
CA HIS A 33 -22.56 1.19 3.61
C HIS A 33 -21.11 1.03 3.11
N PRO A 34 -20.77 1.57 1.92
CA PRO A 34 -19.53 1.26 1.22
C PRO A 34 -18.28 1.54 2.06
N SER A 35 -18.24 2.62 2.83
CA SER A 35 -17.07 2.95 3.65
C SER A 35 -16.70 1.86 4.66
N ARG A 36 -17.70 1.31 5.36
CA ARG A 36 -17.52 0.19 6.30
C ARG A 36 -17.16 -1.11 5.57
N VAL A 37 -17.94 -1.48 4.57
CA VAL A 37 -17.77 -2.78 3.89
C VAL A 37 -16.42 -2.86 3.18
N LEU A 38 -16.00 -1.81 2.49
CA LEU A 38 -14.73 -1.81 1.76
C LEU A 38 -13.54 -1.99 2.72
N THR A 39 -13.58 -1.36 3.89
CA THR A 39 -12.55 -1.51 4.94
C THR A 39 -12.56 -2.91 5.54
N LEU A 40 -13.75 -3.46 5.83
CA LEU A 40 -13.91 -4.83 6.32
C LEU A 40 -13.47 -5.89 5.31
N VAL A 41 -13.48 -5.57 4.01
CA VAL A 41 -12.94 -6.45 2.96
C VAL A 41 -11.42 -6.26 2.81
N TYR A 42 -10.92 -5.03 2.84
CA TYR A 42 -9.48 -4.75 2.71
C TYR A 42 -8.66 -5.40 3.84
N GLN A 43 -9.06 -5.17 5.09
CA GLN A 43 -8.23 -5.47 6.26
C GLN A 43 -7.92 -6.97 6.43
N PRO A 44 -8.87 -7.91 6.32
CA PRO A 44 -8.56 -9.33 6.44
C PRO A 44 -7.62 -9.83 5.35
N PHE A 45 -7.78 -9.34 4.11
CA PHE A 45 -6.89 -9.73 3.01
C PHE A 45 -5.48 -9.19 3.23
N ALA A 46 -5.33 -7.95 3.73
CA ALA A 46 -4.03 -7.42 4.11
C ALA A 46 -3.38 -8.25 5.23
N LEU A 47 -4.10 -8.51 6.33
CA LEU A 47 -3.57 -9.24 7.48
C LEU A 47 -3.21 -10.69 7.14
N ILE A 48 -4.10 -11.43 6.46
CA ILE A 48 -3.86 -12.83 6.08
C ILE A 48 -2.67 -12.91 5.12
N THR A 49 -2.61 -12.04 4.12
CA THR A 49 -1.51 -12.01 3.16
C THR A 49 -0.20 -11.69 3.87
N LEU A 50 -0.18 -10.68 4.76
CA LEU A 50 1.01 -10.32 5.51
C LEU A 50 1.48 -11.48 6.40
N ALA A 51 0.56 -12.16 7.11
CA ALA A 51 0.89 -13.30 7.95
C ALA A 51 1.54 -14.44 7.15
N ILE A 52 0.98 -14.76 5.97
CA ILE A 52 1.54 -15.77 5.06
C ILE A 52 2.94 -15.37 4.60
N LEU A 53 3.13 -14.10 4.21
CA LEU A 53 4.41 -13.58 3.72
C LEU A 53 5.47 -13.55 4.83
N VAL A 54 5.11 -13.19 6.05
CA VAL A 54 6.02 -13.20 7.22
C VAL A 54 6.42 -14.64 7.59
N TYR A 55 5.49 -15.59 7.50
CA TYR A 55 5.80 -17.00 7.75
C TYR A 55 6.79 -17.58 6.71
N HIS A 56 6.66 -17.16 5.44
CA HIS A 56 7.51 -17.63 4.34
C HIS A 56 8.67 -16.70 3.97
N GLU A 57 8.88 -15.62 4.75
CA GLU A 57 9.72 -14.48 4.43
C GLU A 57 11.10 -14.88 3.87
N ALA A 58 11.81 -15.78 4.56
CA ALA A 58 13.17 -16.17 4.20
C ALA A 58 13.30 -16.91 2.85
N LYS A 59 12.18 -17.35 2.26
CA LYS A 59 12.14 -18.06 0.97
C LYS A 59 11.65 -17.17 -0.17
N ILE A 60 11.08 -16.01 0.14
CA ILE A 60 10.44 -15.15 -0.85
C ILE A 60 11.40 -14.06 -1.27
N ASN A 61 11.50 -13.86 -2.58
CA ASN A 61 12.30 -12.80 -3.16
C ASN A 61 11.59 -11.44 -3.00
N THR A 62 12.25 -10.48 -2.35
CA THR A 62 11.64 -9.17 -2.04
C THR A 62 11.30 -8.37 -3.29
N ARG A 63 12.16 -8.40 -4.32
CA ARG A 63 11.86 -7.77 -5.62
C ARG A 63 10.56 -8.26 -6.23
N ARG A 64 10.36 -9.58 -6.27
CA ARG A 64 9.14 -10.18 -6.84
C ARG A 64 7.91 -9.76 -6.04
N ARG A 65 8.02 -9.77 -4.70
CA ARG A 65 6.95 -9.35 -3.80
C ARG A 65 6.55 -7.90 -4.05
N ASN A 66 7.51 -6.98 -4.06
CA ASN A 66 7.24 -5.55 -4.24
C ASN A 66 6.75 -5.20 -5.66
N LEU A 67 7.35 -5.80 -6.70
CA LEU A 67 6.86 -5.60 -8.07
C LEU A 67 5.44 -6.13 -8.25
N PHE A 68 5.13 -7.30 -7.69
CA PHE A 68 3.78 -7.84 -7.72
C PHE A 68 2.80 -6.89 -7.01
N GLY A 69 3.15 -6.41 -5.82
CA GLY A 69 2.32 -5.49 -5.05
C GLY A 69 2.04 -4.17 -5.78
N TYR A 70 3.07 -3.45 -6.24
CA TYR A 70 2.87 -2.20 -7.00
C TYR A 70 2.12 -2.41 -8.31
N THR A 71 2.37 -3.54 -9.01
CA THR A 71 1.62 -3.86 -10.23
C THR A 71 0.16 -4.14 -9.92
N LEU A 72 -0.12 -4.83 -8.82
CA LEU A 72 -1.48 -5.11 -8.36
C LEU A 72 -2.19 -3.82 -7.95
N PHE A 73 -1.52 -2.87 -7.28
CA PHE A 73 -2.07 -1.53 -7.03
C PHE A 73 -2.44 -0.82 -8.33
N PHE A 74 -1.53 -0.78 -9.30
CA PHE A 74 -1.78 -0.16 -10.61
C PHE A 74 -2.98 -0.78 -11.33
N ILE A 75 -3.01 -2.11 -11.46
CA ILE A 75 -4.09 -2.83 -12.12
C ILE A 75 -5.41 -2.60 -11.38
N SER A 76 -5.40 -2.66 -10.04
CA SER A 76 -6.61 -2.49 -9.22
C SER A 76 -7.18 -1.08 -9.36
N SER A 77 -6.34 -0.03 -9.30
CA SER A 77 -6.75 1.36 -9.54
C SER A 77 -7.32 1.55 -10.96
N LEU A 78 -6.70 0.92 -11.97
CA LEU A 78 -7.22 0.95 -13.34
C LEU A 78 -8.56 0.21 -13.46
N LEU A 79 -8.72 -0.90 -12.74
CA LEU A 79 -9.97 -1.67 -12.73
C LEU A 79 -11.13 -0.88 -12.11
N VAL A 80 -10.88 0.00 -11.13
CA VAL A 80 -11.93 0.91 -10.64
C VAL A 80 -12.45 1.81 -11.77
N LEU A 81 -11.55 2.40 -12.56
CA LEU A 81 -11.94 3.21 -13.72
C LEU A 81 -12.68 2.40 -14.77
N VAL A 82 -12.15 1.22 -15.12
CA VAL A 82 -12.76 0.34 -16.12
C VAL A 82 -14.15 -0.09 -15.66
N LEU A 83 -14.33 -0.41 -14.38
CA LEU A 83 -15.62 -0.80 -13.82
C LEU A 83 -16.62 0.37 -13.88
N ASP A 84 -16.21 1.58 -13.51
CA ASP A 84 -17.05 2.77 -13.64
C ASP A 84 -17.48 3.00 -15.10
N LEU A 85 -16.53 2.97 -16.02
CA LEU A 85 -16.79 3.22 -17.44
C LEU A 85 -17.68 2.12 -18.04
N ALA A 86 -17.40 0.85 -17.75
CA ALA A 86 -18.16 -0.30 -18.27
C ALA A 86 -19.60 -0.33 -17.74
N THR A 87 -19.80 0.10 -16.49
CA THR A 87 -21.15 0.18 -15.89
C THR A 87 -21.83 1.52 -16.19
N SER A 88 -21.15 2.45 -16.86
CA SER A 88 -21.60 3.83 -17.06
C SER A 88 -21.93 4.54 -15.75
N GLY A 89 -21.21 4.24 -14.67
CA GLY A 89 -21.47 4.75 -13.33
C GLY A 89 -22.82 4.28 -12.77
N LYS A 90 -23.34 3.13 -13.24
CA LYS A 90 -24.53 2.53 -12.65
C LYS A 90 -24.11 1.70 -11.45
N GLY A 91 -24.75 1.99 -10.32
CA GLY A 91 -24.61 1.18 -9.10
C GLY A 91 -25.25 -0.20 -9.25
N GLY A 92 -25.62 -0.78 -8.12
CA GLY A 92 -26.21 -2.11 -8.03
C GLY A 92 -25.24 -3.18 -7.55
N ILE A 93 -25.78 -4.35 -7.20
CA ILE A 93 -25.05 -5.38 -6.47
C ILE A 93 -23.83 -5.91 -7.22
N GLY A 94 -23.91 -6.08 -8.54
CA GLY A 94 -22.79 -6.55 -9.36
C GLY A 94 -21.60 -5.58 -9.34
N THR A 95 -21.87 -4.28 -9.53
CA THR A 95 -20.83 -3.24 -9.45
C THR A 95 -20.25 -3.15 -8.04
N PHE A 96 -21.09 -3.26 -7.00
CA PHE A 96 -20.64 -3.23 -5.62
C PHE A 96 -19.72 -4.41 -5.28
N ILE A 97 -20.08 -5.64 -5.69
CA ILE A 97 -19.22 -6.82 -5.56
C ILE A 97 -17.89 -6.59 -6.29
N GLY A 98 -17.92 -5.99 -7.49
CA GLY A 98 -16.71 -5.62 -8.24
C GLY A 98 -15.78 -4.70 -7.44
N ILE A 99 -16.32 -3.64 -6.84
CA ILE A 99 -15.54 -2.73 -5.99
C ILE A 99 -15.01 -3.44 -4.73
N CYS A 100 -15.79 -4.34 -4.11
CA CYS A 100 -15.31 -5.16 -2.99
C CYS A 100 -14.14 -6.08 -3.38
N VAL A 101 -14.20 -6.71 -4.55
CA VAL A 101 -13.09 -7.54 -5.06
C VAL A 101 -11.83 -6.69 -5.29
N ILE A 102 -11.99 -5.48 -5.83
CA ILE A 102 -10.88 -4.53 -5.99
C ILE A 102 -10.32 -4.11 -4.62
N SER A 103 -11.18 -3.87 -3.63
CA SER A 103 -10.77 -3.59 -2.24
C SER A 103 -9.91 -4.71 -1.65
N ALA A 104 -10.32 -5.97 -1.84
CA ALA A 104 -9.54 -7.12 -1.42
C ALA A 104 -8.17 -7.16 -2.12
N ALA A 105 -8.13 -6.85 -3.42
CA ALA A 105 -6.89 -6.78 -4.18
C ALA A 105 -5.95 -5.67 -3.67
N PHE A 106 -6.46 -4.52 -3.25
CA PHE A 106 -5.67 -3.49 -2.57
C PHE A 106 -5.09 -4.00 -1.25
N GLY A 107 -5.86 -4.74 -0.44
CA GLY A 107 -5.33 -5.33 0.79
C GLY A 107 -4.18 -6.31 0.53
N VAL A 108 -4.31 -7.16 -0.49
CA VAL A 108 -3.23 -8.06 -0.94
C VAL A 108 -2.02 -7.25 -1.40
N ALA A 109 -2.21 -6.21 -2.21
CA ALA A 109 -1.14 -5.37 -2.73
C ALA A 109 -0.38 -4.65 -1.61
N ASP A 110 -1.09 -4.09 -0.63
CA ASP A 110 -0.52 -3.40 0.52
C ASP A 110 0.35 -4.33 1.36
N ALA A 111 -0.15 -5.52 1.69
CA ALA A 111 0.63 -6.52 2.41
C ALA A 111 1.92 -6.91 1.67
N HIS A 112 1.90 -6.96 0.34
CA HIS A 112 3.09 -7.21 -0.46
C HIS A 112 4.07 -6.03 -0.39
N VAL A 113 3.62 -4.82 -0.69
CA VAL A 113 4.48 -3.63 -0.77
C VAL A 113 4.95 -3.19 0.61
N GLN A 114 4.05 -2.95 1.56
CA GLN A 114 4.38 -2.36 2.86
C GLN A 114 5.38 -3.23 3.60
N GLY A 115 5.07 -4.52 3.78
CA GLY A 115 5.98 -5.42 4.49
C GLY A 115 7.25 -5.76 3.67
N GLY A 116 7.20 -5.71 2.34
CA GLY A 116 8.35 -6.00 1.49
C GLY A 116 9.34 -4.83 1.43
N MET A 117 8.83 -3.60 1.33
CA MET A 117 9.63 -2.38 1.37
C MET A 117 10.20 -2.14 2.76
N ILE A 118 9.41 -2.24 3.84
CA ILE A 118 9.93 -2.06 5.20
C ILE A 118 11.03 -3.07 5.51
N GLY A 119 10.85 -4.33 5.10
CA GLY A 119 11.87 -5.38 5.26
C GLY A 119 13.12 -5.18 4.41
N ASP A 120 13.03 -4.60 3.21
CA ASP A 120 14.20 -4.28 2.38
C ASP A 120 14.97 -3.06 2.91
N LEU A 121 14.22 -2.02 3.32
CA LEU A 121 14.80 -0.77 3.81
C LEU A 121 15.42 -0.91 5.21
N SER A 122 15.03 -1.91 6.00
CA SER A 122 15.61 -2.18 7.32
C SER A 122 17.07 -2.66 7.26
N PHE A 123 17.54 -3.14 6.10
CA PHE A 123 18.97 -3.41 5.86
C PHE A 123 19.79 -2.14 5.59
N MET A 124 19.14 -0.98 5.47
CA MET A 124 19.74 0.31 5.14
C MET A 124 19.75 1.25 6.36
N LEU A 125 20.05 2.54 6.14
CA LEU A 125 19.96 3.56 7.19
C LEU A 125 18.49 3.82 7.58
N SER A 126 18.27 4.22 8.84
CA SER A 126 16.96 4.60 9.39
C SER A 126 16.22 5.63 8.53
N ASP A 127 16.96 6.56 7.91
CA ASP A 127 16.42 7.61 7.05
C ASP A 127 15.62 7.04 5.87
N PHE A 128 15.95 5.85 5.38
CA PHE A 128 15.21 5.20 4.29
C PHE A 128 13.82 4.75 4.74
N VAL A 129 13.75 4.06 5.88
CA VAL A 129 12.49 3.61 6.48
C VAL A 129 11.66 4.83 6.88
N GLN A 130 12.28 5.83 7.50
CA GLN A 130 11.60 7.06 7.89
C GLN A 130 11.06 7.82 6.67
N SER A 131 11.83 7.91 5.58
CA SER A 131 11.39 8.54 4.34
C SER A 131 10.22 7.79 3.70
N PHE A 132 10.21 6.46 3.74
CA PHE A 132 9.09 5.65 3.26
C PHE A 132 7.85 5.83 4.13
N ALA A 133 8.01 5.80 5.47
CA ALA A 133 6.93 6.04 6.43
C ALA A 133 6.34 7.46 6.32
N ALA A 134 7.18 8.47 6.07
CA ALA A 134 6.73 9.82 5.79
C ALA A 134 5.90 9.89 4.48
N GLY A 135 6.23 9.05 3.50
CA GLY A 135 5.44 8.90 2.29
C GLY A 135 4.06 8.29 2.56
N LEU A 136 4.02 7.21 3.35
CA LEU A 136 2.76 6.59 3.80
C LEU A 136 1.85 7.64 4.48
N ALA A 137 2.39 8.41 5.42
CA ALA A 137 1.63 9.45 6.12
C ALA A 137 1.17 10.59 5.20
N ALA A 138 2.02 11.01 4.25
CA ALA A 138 1.68 12.09 3.32
C ALA A 138 0.56 11.70 2.34
N SER A 139 0.41 10.42 2.02
CA SER A 139 -0.57 9.94 1.04
C SER A 139 -2.00 10.41 1.34
N GLY A 140 -2.43 10.36 2.61
CA GLY A 140 -3.76 10.81 3.02
C GLY A 140 -3.97 12.32 2.87
N ALA A 141 -2.94 13.12 3.14
CA ALA A 141 -3.00 14.57 2.92
C ALA A 141 -3.07 14.89 1.42
N LEU A 142 -2.32 14.17 0.58
CA LEU A 142 -2.36 14.35 -0.87
C LEU A 142 -3.72 13.95 -1.46
N THR A 143 -4.30 12.84 -1.03
CA THR A 143 -5.63 12.40 -1.50
C THR A 143 -6.72 13.37 -1.06
N SER A 144 -6.68 13.87 0.18
CA SER A 144 -7.59 14.90 0.66
C SER A 144 -7.46 16.20 -0.14
N GLY A 145 -6.23 16.67 -0.40
CA GLY A 145 -5.98 17.84 -1.24
C GLY A 145 -6.51 17.64 -2.67
N LEU A 146 -6.27 16.47 -3.26
CA LEU A 146 -6.81 16.12 -4.57
C LEU A 146 -8.34 16.08 -4.56
N ARG A 147 -8.96 15.65 -3.46
CA ARG A 147 -10.43 15.62 -3.32
C ARG A 147 -11.01 17.01 -3.32
N LEU A 148 -10.42 17.93 -2.57
CA LEU A 148 -10.83 19.34 -2.55
C LEU A 148 -10.73 19.97 -3.94
N ILE A 149 -9.62 19.72 -4.65
CA ILE A 149 -9.42 20.23 -6.02
C ILE A 149 -10.46 19.65 -6.98
N THR A 150 -10.65 18.33 -6.98
CA THR A 150 -11.63 17.66 -7.87
C THR A 150 -13.05 18.10 -7.56
N ARG A 151 -13.40 18.29 -6.29
CA ARG A 151 -14.71 18.78 -5.88
C ARG A 151 -14.95 20.20 -6.38
N ALA A 152 -14.02 21.12 -6.11
CA ALA A 152 -14.11 22.50 -6.58
C ALA A 152 -14.15 22.61 -8.10
N ALA A 153 -13.43 21.74 -8.82
CA ALA A 153 -13.40 21.75 -10.28
C ALA A 153 -14.71 21.25 -10.93
N PHE A 154 -15.50 20.42 -10.22
CA PHE A 154 -16.68 19.76 -10.79
C PHE A 154 -17.99 20.07 -10.07
N GLU A 155 -18.01 20.98 -9.09
CA GLU A 155 -19.19 21.33 -8.29
C GLU A 155 -20.39 21.74 -9.16
N ASP A 156 -20.17 22.59 -10.17
CA ASP A 156 -21.22 23.06 -11.08
C ASP A 156 -21.44 22.14 -12.30
N SER A 157 -20.74 21.00 -12.37
CA SER A 157 -20.82 20.10 -13.53
C SER A 157 -21.95 19.08 -13.38
N LYS A 158 -22.68 18.83 -14.47
CA LYS A 158 -23.53 17.63 -14.57
C LYS A 158 -22.66 16.38 -14.36
N ASP A 159 -23.08 15.49 -13.47
CA ASP A 159 -22.34 14.31 -13.01
C ASP A 159 -20.97 14.64 -12.39
N GLY A 160 -20.89 15.75 -11.64
CA GLY A 160 -19.65 16.23 -11.04
C GLY A 160 -18.93 15.21 -10.15
N LEU A 161 -19.68 14.44 -9.34
CA LEU A 161 -19.11 13.37 -8.50
C LEU A 161 -18.41 12.30 -9.32
N ARG A 162 -19.05 11.82 -10.39
CA ARG A 162 -18.49 10.81 -11.27
C ARG A 162 -17.26 11.31 -12.01
N LYS A 163 -17.32 12.53 -12.58
CA LYS A 163 -16.15 13.15 -13.24
C LYS A 163 -14.98 13.34 -12.27
N GLY A 164 -15.29 13.77 -11.05
CA GLY A 164 -14.33 13.86 -9.95
C GLY A 164 -13.68 12.51 -9.66
N ALA A 165 -14.49 11.46 -9.46
CA ALA A 165 -14.01 10.10 -9.21
C ALA A 165 -13.13 9.55 -10.37
N ILE A 166 -13.55 9.75 -11.63
CA ILE A 166 -12.76 9.34 -12.81
C ILE A 166 -11.41 10.06 -12.83
N LEU A 167 -11.39 11.39 -12.64
CA LEU A 167 -10.13 12.14 -12.60
C LEU A 167 -9.24 11.68 -11.45
N PHE A 168 -9.84 11.47 -10.28
CA PHE A 168 -9.14 11.02 -9.08
C PHE A 168 -8.44 9.68 -9.30
N PHE A 169 -9.17 8.68 -9.79
CA PHE A 169 -8.60 7.36 -10.05
C PHE A 169 -7.68 7.31 -11.28
N ALA A 170 -7.82 8.22 -12.24
CA ALA A 170 -6.86 8.38 -13.33
C ALA A 170 -5.50 8.85 -12.79
N ILE A 171 -5.50 9.84 -11.90
CA ILE A 171 -4.29 10.32 -11.22
C ILE A 171 -3.70 9.22 -10.33
N SER A 172 -4.54 8.52 -9.57
CA SER A 172 -4.14 7.38 -8.74
C SER A 172 -3.47 6.28 -9.57
N SER A 173 -4.11 5.84 -10.65
CA SER A 173 -3.54 4.81 -11.55
C SER A 173 -2.23 5.26 -12.18
N PHE A 174 -2.11 6.53 -12.60
CA PHE A 174 -0.86 7.06 -13.12
C PHE A 174 0.25 7.08 -12.06
N PHE A 175 -0.08 7.46 -10.84
CA PHE A 175 0.87 7.48 -9.72
C PHE A 175 1.36 6.06 -9.39
N GLU A 176 0.46 5.08 -9.35
CA GLU A 176 0.84 3.68 -9.12
C GLU A 176 1.72 3.11 -10.24
N LEU A 177 1.45 3.47 -11.50
CA LEU A 177 2.33 3.12 -12.62
C LEU A 177 3.74 3.72 -12.42
N LEU A 178 3.81 4.97 -11.97
CA LEU A 178 5.09 5.60 -11.63
C LEU A 178 5.81 4.84 -10.51
N CYS A 179 5.10 4.38 -9.48
CA CYS A 179 5.69 3.54 -8.42
C CYS A 179 6.23 2.22 -8.97
N VAL A 180 5.53 1.55 -9.87
CA VAL A 180 6.03 0.34 -10.58
C VAL A 180 7.34 0.66 -11.31
N LEU A 181 7.37 1.74 -12.10
CA LEU A 181 8.56 2.12 -12.87
C LEU A 181 9.73 2.52 -11.97
N LEU A 182 9.47 3.30 -10.92
CA LEU A 182 10.47 3.71 -9.94
C LEU A 182 11.07 2.50 -9.24
N TYR A 183 10.25 1.55 -8.77
CA TYR A 183 10.74 0.34 -8.12
C TYR A 183 11.46 -0.59 -9.10
N ALA A 184 10.97 -0.75 -10.32
CA ALA A 184 11.55 -1.65 -11.31
C ALA A 184 12.91 -1.18 -11.83
N PHE A 185 13.04 0.12 -12.12
CA PHE A 185 14.13 0.64 -12.93
C PHE A 185 15.04 1.65 -12.21
N VAL A 186 14.52 2.41 -11.25
CA VAL A 186 15.28 3.48 -10.58
C VAL A 186 15.86 2.99 -9.25
N PHE A 187 15.00 2.48 -8.38
CA PHE A 187 15.37 2.11 -7.01
C PHE A 187 16.55 1.12 -6.92
N PRO A 188 16.60 0.02 -7.71
CA PRO A 188 17.72 -0.93 -7.65
C PRO A 188 19.03 -0.40 -8.24
N LYS A 189 18.97 0.69 -9.03
CA LYS A 189 20.14 1.29 -9.66
C LYS A 189 20.81 2.35 -8.80
N LEU A 190 20.19 2.78 -7.70
CA LEU A 190 20.78 3.76 -6.78
C LEU A 190 22.05 3.19 -6.13
N PRO A 191 23.21 3.89 -6.18
CA PRO A 191 24.47 3.36 -5.64
C PRO A 191 24.40 2.95 -4.17
N ILE A 192 23.70 3.75 -3.35
CA ILE A 192 23.52 3.48 -1.92
C ILE A 192 22.66 2.23 -1.67
N VAL A 193 21.63 2.01 -2.49
CA VAL A 193 20.76 0.82 -2.41
C VAL A 193 21.55 -0.42 -2.81
N LYS A 194 22.36 -0.34 -3.86
CA LYS A 194 23.27 -1.41 -4.26
C LYS A 194 24.24 -1.77 -3.13
N TYR A 195 24.85 -0.76 -2.50
CA TYR A 195 25.78 -0.97 -1.39
C TYR A 195 25.13 -1.76 -0.23
N TYR A 196 23.98 -1.30 0.27
CA TYR A 196 23.31 -1.98 1.39
C TYR A 196 22.78 -3.36 1.03
N ARG A 197 22.28 -3.55 -0.19
CA ARG A 197 21.86 -4.89 -0.64
C ARG A 197 23.03 -5.84 -0.78
N SER A 198 24.20 -5.37 -1.24
CA SER A 198 25.40 -6.20 -1.30
C SER A 198 25.87 -6.59 0.10
N LYS A 199 25.83 -5.64 1.05
CA LYS A 199 26.13 -5.89 2.46
C LYS A 199 25.16 -6.92 3.08
N ALA A 200 23.86 -6.76 2.86
CA ALA A 200 22.86 -7.71 3.33
C ALA A 200 23.09 -9.12 2.74
N ALA A 201 23.48 -9.20 1.46
CA ALA A 201 23.82 -10.47 0.82
C ALA A 201 25.08 -11.13 1.41
N SER A 202 26.12 -10.35 1.73
CA SER A 202 27.31 -10.88 2.43
C SER A 202 27.02 -11.34 3.86
N GLU A 203 26.02 -10.74 4.51
CA GLU A 203 25.53 -11.15 5.84
C GLU A 203 24.54 -12.34 5.78
N GLY A 204 24.36 -12.94 4.60
CA GLY A 204 23.57 -14.17 4.41
C GLY A 204 22.11 -13.96 3.99
N SER A 205 21.68 -12.73 3.71
CA SER A 205 20.33 -12.46 3.22
C SER A 205 20.14 -12.95 1.78
N LYS A 206 19.21 -13.89 1.58
CA LYS A 206 18.87 -14.44 0.26
C LYS A 206 17.83 -13.62 -0.49
N THR A 207 17.12 -12.73 0.21
CA THR A 207 15.94 -12.03 -0.31
C THR A 207 16.29 -10.93 -1.31
N VAL A 208 17.49 -10.36 -1.23
CA VAL A 208 18.02 -9.26 -2.07
C VAL A 208 18.75 -9.71 -3.35
N SER A 209 18.82 -11.02 -3.61
CA SER A 209 19.58 -11.58 -4.74
C SER A 209 19.11 -11.08 -6.11
N ALA A 210 17.81 -11.14 -6.39
CA ALA A 210 17.26 -10.63 -7.68
C ALA A 210 17.28 -9.10 -7.77
N ASP A 211 17.34 -8.41 -6.64
CA ASP A 211 17.49 -6.97 -6.54
C ASP A 211 18.91 -6.51 -6.90
N LEU A 212 19.92 -7.27 -6.50
CA LEU A 212 21.32 -7.04 -6.90
C LEU A 212 21.52 -7.29 -8.39
N ALA A 213 20.95 -8.38 -8.91
CA ALA A 213 20.95 -8.64 -10.35
C ALA A 213 20.29 -7.50 -11.14
N ALA A 214 19.20 -6.91 -10.62
CA ALA A 214 18.57 -5.71 -11.18
C ALA A 214 19.52 -4.51 -11.25
N GLY A 215 20.33 -4.35 -10.21
CA GLY A 215 21.33 -3.30 -10.08
C GLY A 215 22.58 -3.55 -10.92
N GLY A 216 22.67 -4.67 -11.65
CA GLY A 216 23.85 -5.05 -12.44
C GLY A 216 24.98 -5.65 -11.61
N ILE A 217 24.71 -6.14 -10.40
CA ILE A 217 25.68 -6.82 -9.55
C ILE A 217 25.36 -8.32 -9.55
N GLN A 218 26.30 -9.14 -10.01
CA GLN A 218 26.24 -10.59 -9.85
C GLN A 218 26.92 -10.96 -8.53
N VAL A 219 26.18 -11.62 -7.64
CA VAL A 219 26.70 -12.08 -6.35
C VAL A 219 27.54 -13.33 -6.59
N LEU A 220 28.86 -13.22 -6.47
CA LEU A 220 29.74 -14.37 -6.25
C LEU A 220 29.58 -14.77 -4.77
N GLN A 221 28.85 -15.86 -4.50
CA GLN A 221 28.76 -16.41 -3.15
C GLN A 221 30.13 -16.97 -2.76
N GLY A 222 30.88 -16.21 -1.95
CA GLY A 222 32.12 -16.68 -1.33
C GLY A 222 31.82 -17.55 -0.11
N ALA A 223 32.58 -18.63 0.05
CA ALA A 223 32.47 -19.59 1.15
C ALA A 223 32.61 -18.97 2.56
N GLU A 224 33.16 -17.75 2.67
CA GLU A 224 33.32 -17.03 3.94
C GLU A 224 32.00 -16.51 4.53
N ALA A 225 30.99 -16.17 3.71
CA ALA A 225 29.69 -15.68 4.16
C ALA A 225 28.82 -16.76 4.84
N GLU A 226 29.02 -18.04 4.45
CA GLU A 226 28.33 -19.17 5.10
C GLU A 226 28.85 -19.43 6.52
N ASP A 227 30.09 -19.05 6.83
CA ASP A 227 30.73 -19.35 8.12
C ASP A 227 30.46 -18.27 9.18
N GLU A 228 30.30 -16.99 8.78
CA GLU A 228 29.80 -15.93 9.68
C GLU A 228 28.29 -16.05 9.95
N SER A 229 27.49 -16.44 8.94
CA SER A 229 26.05 -16.71 9.12
C SER A 229 25.78 -17.80 10.17
N LYS A 230 26.69 -18.77 10.33
CA LYS A 230 26.61 -19.78 11.40
C LYS A 230 26.88 -19.23 12.81
N ARG A 231 27.60 -18.10 12.95
CA ARG A 231 27.89 -17.49 14.26
C ARG A 231 26.72 -16.67 14.81
N MET A 232 25.89 -16.08 13.94
CA MET A 232 24.69 -15.34 14.34
C MET A 232 23.47 -16.26 14.39
N LYS A 233 23.03 -16.64 15.59
CA LYS A 233 21.82 -17.44 15.79
C LYS A 233 20.58 -16.62 15.40
N ARG A 234 19.97 -16.96 14.26
CA ARG A 234 18.69 -16.35 13.82
C ARG A 234 17.58 -16.68 14.82
N LEU A 235 16.91 -15.64 15.33
CA LEU A 235 15.70 -15.79 16.14
C LEU A 235 14.51 -16.24 15.27
N SER A 236 13.65 -17.06 15.86
CA SER A 236 12.38 -17.45 15.26
C SER A 236 11.36 -16.30 15.30
N ASN A 237 10.37 -16.32 14.41
CA ASN A 237 9.27 -15.33 14.40
C ASN A 237 8.54 -15.27 15.76
N LYS A 238 8.46 -16.39 16.48
CA LYS A 238 7.85 -16.45 17.82
C LYS A 238 8.69 -15.71 18.86
N GLU A 239 10.01 -15.88 18.84
CA GLU A 239 10.92 -15.17 19.74
C GLU A 239 10.90 -13.67 19.46
N LEU A 240 10.92 -13.27 18.17
CA LEU A 240 10.81 -11.87 17.77
C LEU A 240 9.49 -11.24 18.22
N LEU A 241 8.36 -11.94 18.04
CA LEU A 241 7.06 -11.44 18.49
C LEU A 241 7.01 -11.31 20.02
N MET A 242 7.57 -12.28 20.75
CA MET A 242 7.59 -12.24 22.22
C MET A 242 8.46 -11.10 22.75
N GLN A 243 9.58 -10.80 22.07
CA GLN A 243 10.46 -9.68 22.42
C GLN A 243 9.83 -8.31 22.14
N ASN A 244 8.84 -8.23 21.26
CA ASN A 244 8.20 -7.00 20.79
C ASN A 244 6.68 -7.01 21.07
N ILE A 245 6.25 -7.71 22.11
CA ILE A 245 4.83 -7.91 22.40
C ILE A 245 4.13 -6.62 22.83
N ASP A 246 4.86 -5.71 23.47
CA ASP A 246 4.44 -4.34 23.76
C ASP A 246 4.09 -3.59 22.48
N TYR A 247 4.97 -3.57 21.48
CA TYR A 247 4.68 -2.95 20.17
C TYR A 247 3.50 -3.60 19.46
N ALA A 248 3.37 -4.92 19.56
CA ALA A 248 2.23 -5.64 18.97
C ALA A 248 0.90 -5.27 19.64
N LEU A 249 0.89 -5.14 20.97
CA LEU A 249 -0.28 -4.70 21.73
C LEU A 249 -0.63 -3.24 21.43
N ASP A 250 0.37 -2.36 21.36
CA ASP A 250 0.17 -0.94 20.99
C ASP A 250 -0.44 -0.81 19.60
N LEU A 251 0.11 -1.54 18.60
CA LEU A 251 -0.46 -1.58 17.25
C LEU A 251 -1.89 -2.11 17.26
N PHE A 252 -2.17 -3.19 18.00
CA PHE A 252 -3.52 -3.72 18.13
C PHE A 252 -4.49 -2.68 18.69
N CYS A 253 -4.11 -1.99 19.78
CA CYS A 253 -4.90 -0.92 20.38
C CYS A 253 -5.14 0.24 19.42
N ILE A 254 -4.11 0.65 18.65
CA ILE A 254 -4.24 1.68 17.61
C ILE A 254 -5.26 1.24 16.56
N TYR A 255 -5.17 0.02 16.04
CA TYR A 255 -6.13 -0.48 15.04
C TYR A 255 -7.54 -0.59 15.59
N VAL A 256 -7.73 -1.04 16.83
CA VAL A 256 -9.04 -1.08 17.48
C VAL A 256 -9.63 0.32 17.61
N LEU A 257 -8.83 1.30 18.07
CA LEU A 257 -9.24 2.69 18.18
C LEU A 257 -9.58 3.29 16.80
N THR A 258 -8.70 3.10 15.82
CA THR A 258 -8.90 3.58 14.45
C THR A 258 -10.17 3.00 13.84
N LEU A 259 -10.38 1.68 13.91
CA LEU A 259 -11.57 1.04 13.32
C LEU A 259 -12.86 1.36 14.06
N SER A 260 -12.78 1.76 15.33
CA SER A 260 -13.94 2.25 16.11
C SER A 260 -14.37 3.66 15.69
N ILE A 261 -13.45 4.47 15.15
CA ILE A 261 -13.70 5.86 14.76
C ILE A 261 -13.87 6.01 13.24
N PHE A 262 -13.03 5.34 12.45
CA PHE A 262 -12.94 5.45 11.01
C PHE A 262 -12.99 4.06 10.34
N PRO A 263 -13.73 3.90 9.24
CA PRO A 263 -14.48 4.93 8.54
C PRO A 263 -15.91 5.14 9.08
N GLY A 264 -16.47 4.16 9.77
CA GLY A 264 -17.92 4.07 9.98
C GLY A 264 -18.56 5.08 10.92
N PHE A 265 -17.86 5.56 11.96
CA PHE A 265 -18.41 6.56 12.88
C PHE A 265 -18.29 7.97 12.28
N LEU A 266 -17.13 8.31 11.72
CA LEU A 266 -16.93 9.58 11.02
C LEU A 266 -17.82 9.74 9.78
N SER A 267 -18.09 8.68 9.01
CA SER A 267 -18.90 8.83 7.80
C SER A 267 -20.40 8.98 8.05
N GLU A 268 -20.94 8.30 9.08
CA GLU A 268 -22.39 8.21 9.28
C GLU A 268 -22.91 9.19 10.34
N ASP A 269 -22.13 9.48 11.40
CA ASP A 269 -22.62 10.26 12.54
C ASP A 269 -22.25 11.76 12.47
N THR A 270 -21.38 12.19 11.55
CA THR A 270 -21.03 13.62 11.39
C THR A 270 -21.80 14.35 10.28
N GLY A 271 -22.83 13.72 9.67
CA GLY A 271 -23.62 14.31 8.59
C GLY A 271 -24.49 15.52 8.99
N SER A 272 -24.59 15.84 10.28
CA SER A 272 -25.41 16.93 10.81
C SER A 272 -24.60 18.20 11.14
N HIS A 273 -23.66 18.60 10.27
CA HIS A 273 -22.86 19.82 10.46
C HIS A 273 -23.18 20.89 9.41
N SER A 274 -22.87 22.14 9.76
CA SER A 274 -23.20 23.36 8.99
C SER A 274 -22.48 23.50 7.64
N LEU A 275 -21.56 22.58 7.31
CA LEU A 275 -20.80 22.57 6.05
C LEU A 275 -21.56 21.89 4.89
N GLY A 276 -22.72 21.30 5.16
CA GLY A 276 -23.56 20.70 4.11
C GLY A 276 -22.88 19.48 3.50
N SER A 277 -22.79 19.41 2.17
CA SER A 277 -22.12 18.29 1.53
C SER A 277 -20.59 18.34 1.67
N TRP A 278 -20.00 19.47 2.09
CA TRP A 278 -18.56 19.76 2.07
C TRP A 278 -17.72 19.01 3.09
#